data_AF-A0A8B6CDJ9-F1
#
_entry.id   AF-A0A8B6CDJ9-F1
#
_cell.length_a   1.000
_cell.length_b   1.000
_cell.length_c   1.000
_cell.angle_alpha   90.00
_cell.angle_beta   90.00
_cell.angle_gamma   90.00
#
_symmetry.space_group_name_H-M   'P 1'
#
loop_
_entity.id
_entity.type
_entity.pdbx_description
1 polymer ?
#
loop_
_entity_poly.entity_id
_entity_poly.type
_entity_poly.pdbx_seq_one_letter_code
_entity_poly.pdbx_strand_id
1 'polypeptide(L)'
;MRWVKAYRQEVFNVLVNTNIGVERQKKALKYVYLDMKKKKSLSQLLPTILTKFLPDSYIKYLRLNAAASALARGFGEDIPDFLKNRPRKFIDHCFPRWEQIFQAVTLMRFQTATFL
;
A
#
# COMPACT_ATOMS: atom_id res chain seq x y z
N MET A 1 9.24 -6.13 1.21
CA MET A 1 7.79 -5.82 1.32
C MET A 1 7.60 -4.48 2.05
N ARG A 2 7.12 -3.42 1.38
CA ARG A 2 7.08 -2.02 1.90
C ARG A 2 6.07 -1.78 3.03
N TRP A 3 5.00 -2.56 3.06
CA TRP A 3 3.87 -2.43 3.97
C TRP A 3 4.12 -3.06 5.33
N VAL A 4 4.90 -4.15 5.40
CA VAL A 4 5.33 -4.79 6.66
C VAL A 4 5.99 -3.79 7.63
N LYS A 5 6.66 -2.77 7.10
CA LYS A 5 7.31 -1.73 7.91
C LYS A 5 6.33 -0.68 8.46
N ALA A 6 5.24 -0.39 7.75
CA ALA A 6 4.23 0.59 8.18
C ALA A 6 3.37 0.09 9.36
N TYR A 7 3.33 -1.23 9.57
CA TYR A 7 2.60 -1.88 10.66
C TYR A 7 3.49 -2.27 11.85
N ARG A 8 4.76 -1.83 11.90
CA ARG A 8 5.60 -1.99 13.09
C ARG A 8 5.27 -0.88 14.08
N GLN A 9 4.74 -1.24 15.24
CA GLN A 9 4.34 -0.29 16.29
C GLN A 9 5.53 0.36 17.02
N GLU A 10 6.72 -0.24 16.96
CA GLU A 10 7.88 0.13 17.79
C GLU A 10 8.93 1.00 17.10
N VAL A 11 8.75 1.35 15.83
CA VAL A 11 9.72 2.19 15.10
C VAL A 11 9.00 3.41 14.56
N PHE A 12 9.39 4.58 15.04
CA PHE A 12 8.89 5.89 14.62
C PHE A 12 8.69 5.91 13.09
N ASN A 13 7.43 5.84 12.64
CA ASN A 13 6.99 5.64 11.25
C ASN A 13 7.40 6.78 10.28
N VAL A 14 8.16 7.75 10.76
CA VAL A 14 8.43 9.02 10.07
C VAL A 14 9.68 8.94 9.20
N LEU A 15 10.66 8.09 9.52
CA LEU A 15 11.98 8.12 8.85
C LEU A 15 12.27 6.93 7.91
N VAL A 16 11.52 5.83 8.01
CA VAL A 16 11.91 4.58 7.34
C VAL A 16 11.30 4.47 5.94
N ASN A 17 12.08 4.93 4.95
CA ASN A 17 11.95 4.76 3.47
C ASN A 17 11.29 5.89 2.65
N THR A 18 11.25 7.12 3.14
CA THR A 18 10.93 8.28 2.30
C THR A 18 11.85 8.39 1.09
N ASN A 19 13.11 7.95 1.17
CA ASN A 19 14.06 8.12 0.06
C ASN A 19 13.55 7.48 -1.26
N ILE A 20 13.00 6.26 -1.25
CA ILE A 20 12.54 5.62 -2.50
C ILE A 20 11.21 6.20 -3.00
N GLY A 21 10.31 6.57 -2.09
CA GLY A 21 9.02 7.17 -2.44
C GLY A 21 9.19 8.60 -2.99
N VAL A 22 10.00 9.40 -2.30
CA VAL A 22 10.37 10.76 -2.68
C VAL A 22 11.17 10.75 -3.97
N GLU A 23 12.15 9.86 -4.16
CA GLU A 23 12.88 9.77 -5.43
C GLU A 23 11.97 9.34 -6.59
N ARG A 24 10.98 8.48 -6.36
CA ARG A 24 9.97 8.14 -7.38
C ARG A 24 9.07 9.33 -7.71
N GLN A 25 8.66 10.10 -6.70
CA GLN A 25 7.87 11.31 -6.88
C GLN A 25 8.67 12.42 -7.58
N LYS A 26 9.94 12.59 -7.23
CA LYS A 26 10.91 13.47 -7.89
C LYS A 26 11.12 13.09 -9.34
N LYS A 27 11.23 11.78 -9.64
CA LYS A 27 11.25 11.28 -11.03
C LYS A 27 9.94 11.63 -11.75
N ALA A 28 8.78 11.35 -11.15
CA ALA A 28 7.50 11.69 -11.76
C ALA A 28 7.40 13.21 -12.06
N LEU A 29 7.72 14.06 -11.09
CA LEU A 29 7.73 15.51 -11.25
C LEU A 29 8.66 15.95 -12.40
N LYS A 30 9.90 15.45 -12.40
CA LYS A 30 10.93 15.83 -13.38
C LYS A 30 10.56 15.42 -14.82
N TYR A 31 10.10 14.18 -15.00
CA TYR A 31 9.90 13.61 -16.34
C TYR A 31 8.48 13.82 -16.88
N VAL A 32 7.46 13.87 -16.02
CA VAL A 32 6.05 13.97 -16.46
C VAL A 32 5.55 15.42 -16.48
N TYR A 33 6.00 16.26 -15.53
CA TYR A 33 5.42 17.60 -15.34
C TYR A 33 6.37 18.74 -15.74
N LEU A 34 7.69 18.50 -15.77
CA LEU A 34 8.70 19.55 -16.03
C LEU A 34 9.38 19.43 -17.40
N ASP A 35 9.06 18.40 -18.19
CA ASP A 35 9.50 18.18 -19.58
C ASP A 35 11.02 18.33 -19.80
N MET A 36 11.85 17.93 -18.81
CA MET A 36 13.32 17.72 -18.82
C MET A 36 14.27 18.77 -19.45
N LYS A 37 13.80 19.72 -20.26
CA LYS A 37 14.56 20.41 -21.31
C LYS A 37 14.99 21.82 -20.91
N LYS A 38 14.50 22.37 -19.80
CA LYS A 38 14.92 23.70 -19.31
C LYS A 38 15.08 23.70 -17.79
N LYS A 39 16.20 24.25 -17.30
CA LYS A 39 16.35 24.61 -15.88
C LYS A 39 15.28 25.66 -15.58
N LYS A 40 14.24 25.27 -14.83
CA LYS A 40 13.18 26.18 -14.39
C LYS A 40 13.59 26.82 -13.07
N SER A 41 13.35 28.13 -12.93
CA SER A 41 13.50 28.81 -11.64
C SER A 41 12.47 28.27 -10.64
N LEU A 42 12.71 28.48 -9.34
CA LEU A 42 11.77 28.10 -8.29
C LEU A 42 10.38 28.73 -8.52
N SER A 43 10.34 29.97 -9.01
CA SER A 43 9.11 30.70 -9.35
C SER A 43 8.31 30.04 -10.48
N GLN A 44 8.96 29.33 -11.40
CA GLN A 44 8.29 28.57 -12.47
C GLN A 44 7.92 27.15 -12.05
N LEU A 45 8.64 26.59 -11.06
CA LEU A 45 8.39 25.26 -10.50
C LEU A 45 7.15 25.25 -9.60
N LEU A 46 7.04 26.22 -8.69
CA LEU A 46 5.97 26.30 -7.69
C LEU A 46 4.56 26.20 -8.29
N PRO A 47 4.21 26.97 -9.36
CA PRO A 47 2.89 26.85 -9.98
C PRO A 47 2.63 25.43 -10.51
N THR A 48 3.63 24.78 -11.10
CA THR A 48 3.48 23.42 -11.63
C THR A 48 3.22 22.41 -10.51
N ILE A 49 3.88 22.58 -9.36
CA ILE A 49 3.67 21.71 -8.19
C ILE A 49 2.25 21.89 -7.63
N LEU A 50 1.86 23.14 -7.38
CA LEU A 50 0.62 23.47 -6.68
C LEU A 50 -0.62 23.22 -7.54
N THR A 51 -0.56 23.53 -8.84
CA THR A 51 -1.74 23.46 -9.73
C THR A 51 -1.90 22.14 -10.45
N LYS A 52 -0.84 21.33 -10.60
CA LYS A 52 -0.88 20.06 -11.35
C LYS A 52 -0.45 18.88 -10.50
N PHE A 53 0.82 18.89 -10.07
CA PHE A 53 1.43 17.70 -9.47
C PHE A 53 0.71 17.23 -8.19
N LEU A 54 0.42 18.15 -7.26
CA LEU A 54 -0.23 17.80 -5.99
C LEU A 54 -1.71 17.39 -6.19
N PRO A 55 -2.55 18.17 -6.92
CA PRO A 55 -3.92 17.75 -7.23
C PRO A 55 -4.00 16.38 -7.91
N ASP A 56 -3.21 16.14 -8.95
CA ASP A 56 -3.21 14.87 -9.69
C ASP A 56 -2.76 13.71 -8.79
N SER A 57 -1.76 13.94 -7.95
CA SER A 57 -1.29 12.95 -6.98
C SER A 57 -2.36 12.62 -5.94
N TYR A 58 -3.13 13.61 -5.49
CA TYR A 58 -4.21 13.43 -4.53
C TYR A 58 -5.40 12.68 -5.13
N ILE A 59 -5.84 13.06 -6.34
CA ILE A 59 -6.91 12.34 -7.07
C ILE A 59 -6.50 10.89 -7.31
N LYS A 60 -5.24 10.65 -7.70
CA LYS A 60 -4.70 9.30 -7.88
C LYS A 60 -4.73 8.51 -6.58
N TYR A 61 -4.35 9.12 -5.46
CA TYR A 61 -4.42 8.49 -4.13
C TYR A 61 -5.86 8.09 -3.79
N LEU A 62 -6.81 9.01 -3.93
CA LEU A 62 -8.24 8.73 -3.68
C LEU A 62 -8.75 7.59 -4.55
N ARG A 63 -8.46 7.61 -5.86
CA ARG A 63 -8.89 6.56 -6.80
C ARG A 63 -8.32 5.20 -6.42
N LEU A 64 -7.04 5.12 -6.06
CA LEU A 64 -6.40 3.86 -5.67
C LEU A 64 -6.96 3.31 -4.35
N ASN A 65 -7.27 4.19 -3.40
CA ASN A 65 -7.88 3.78 -2.14
C ASN A 65 -9.34 3.34 -2.32
N ALA A 66 -10.12 4.07 -3.12
CA ALA A 66 -11.47 3.69 -3.47
C ALA A 66 -11.49 2.32 -4.18
N ALA A 67 -10.58 2.10 -5.14
CA ALA A 67 -10.44 0.83 -5.84
C ALA A 67 -9.96 -0.34 -4.95
N ALA A 68 -9.24 -0.03 -3.86
CA ALA A 68 -8.80 -1.01 -2.87
C ALA A 68 -9.81 -1.24 -1.74
N SER A 69 -10.87 -0.42 -1.67
CA SER A 69 -11.93 -0.57 -0.68
C SER A 69 -12.82 -1.77 -1.00
N ALA A 70 -13.40 -2.37 0.03
CA ALA A 70 -14.36 -3.47 -0.07
C ALA A 70 -15.57 -3.15 -0.96
N LEU A 71 -15.87 -1.86 -1.14
CA LEU A 71 -17.01 -1.38 -1.91
C LEU A 71 -16.80 -1.47 -3.43
N ALA A 72 -15.55 -1.48 -3.91
CA ALA A 72 -15.25 -1.47 -5.35
C ALA A 72 -15.08 -2.88 -5.96
N ARG A 73 -14.75 -3.88 -5.13
CA ARG A 73 -14.72 -5.30 -5.50
C ARG A 73 -14.92 -6.11 -4.21
N GLY A 74 -15.95 -6.94 -4.17
CA GLY A 74 -16.18 -7.83 -3.04
C GLY A 74 -14.93 -8.66 -2.77
N PHE A 75 -14.52 -8.71 -1.50
CA PHE A 75 -13.57 -9.71 -1.06
C PHE A 75 -14.31 -11.07 -1.08
N GLY A 76 -13.64 -12.13 -1.54
CA GLY A 76 -14.20 -13.49 -1.40
C GLY A 76 -14.50 -13.77 0.07
N GLU A 77 -15.54 -14.56 0.35
CA GLU A 77 -15.92 -14.92 1.73
C GLU A 77 -14.77 -15.60 2.48
N ASP A 78 -13.85 -16.23 1.75
CA ASP A 78 -12.67 -16.92 2.26
C ASP A 78 -11.62 -15.99 2.89
N ILE A 79 -11.71 -14.66 2.66
CA ILE A 79 -10.72 -13.71 3.19
C ILE A 79 -11.13 -13.26 4.60
N PRO A 80 -10.27 -13.46 5.63
CA PRO A 80 -10.52 -13.00 6.98
C PRO A 80 -10.78 -11.50 7.10
N ASP A 81 -11.64 -11.10 8.04
CA ASP A 81 -12.03 -9.70 8.25
C ASP A 81 -10.83 -8.76 8.48
N PHE A 82 -9.79 -9.23 9.18
CA PHE A 82 -8.59 -8.42 9.44
C PHE A 82 -7.76 -8.12 8.18
N LEU A 83 -7.93 -8.92 7.11
CA LEU A 83 -7.30 -8.71 5.81
C LEU A 83 -8.19 -7.91 4.84
N LYS A 84 -9.48 -7.76 5.13
CA LYS A 84 -10.37 -6.90 4.35
C LYS A 84 -9.91 -5.45 4.43
N ASN A 85 -10.14 -4.69 3.35
CA ASN A 85 -9.70 -3.29 3.20
C ASN A 85 -8.19 -3.06 3.35
N ARG A 86 -7.35 -4.11 3.17
CA ARG A 86 -5.90 -3.96 3.04
C ARG A 86 -5.51 -3.84 1.56
N PRO A 87 -4.36 -3.21 1.24
CA PRO A 87 -3.88 -3.17 -0.14
C PRO A 87 -3.78 -4.58 -0.73
N ARG A 88 -4.18 -4.78 -2.00
CA ARG A 88 -4.23 -6.13 -2.61
C ARG A 88 -2.91 -6.91 -2.47
N LYS A 89 -1.77 -6.26 -2.71
CA LYS A 89 -0.43 -6.86 -2.55
C LYS A 89 -0.09 -7.28 -1.11
N PHE A 90 -0.74 -6.66 -0.12
CA PHE A 90 -0.65 -7.08 1.28
C PHE A 90 -1.38 -8.42 1.45
N ILE A 91 -2.62 -8.47 0.98
CA ILE A 91 -3.48 -9.64 1.06
C ILE A 91 -2.81 -10.82 0.35
N ASP A 92 -2.37 -10.63 -0.91
CA ASP A 92 -1.76 -11.69 -1.71
C ASP A 92 -0.49 -12.30 -1.05
N HIS A 93 0.19 -11.56 -0.17
CA HIS A 93 1.36 -12.07 0.56
C HIS A 93 1.02 -12.69 1.91
N CYS A 94 0.07 -12.11 2.64
CA CYS A 94 -0.32 -12.59 3.96
C CYS A 94 -1.25 -13.80 3.88
N PHE A 95 -2.14 -13.83 2.89
CA PHE A 95 -3.19 -14.83 2.78
C PHE A 95 -2.65 -16.26 2.66
N PRO A 96 -1.67 -16.58 1.78
CA PRO A 96 -1.15 -17.94 1.67
C PRO A 96 -0.52 -18.45 2.97
N ARG A 97 0.19 -17.56 3.70
CA ARG A 97 0.81 -17.91 4.98
C ARG A 97 -0.23 -18.08 6.09
N TRP A 98 -1.27 -17.24 6.10
CA TRP A 98 -2.36 -17.36 7.05
C TRP A 98 -3.15 -18.65 6.84
N GLU A 99 -3.48 -18.98 5.59
CA GLU A 99 -4.22 -20.20 5.22
C GLU A 99 -3.45 -21.46 5.65
N GLN A 100 -2.14 -21.52 5.40
CA GLN A 100 -1.28 -22.62 5.85
C GLN A 100 -1.31 -22.82 7.37
N ILE A 101 -1.19 -21.73 8.13
CA ILE A 101 -1.20 -21.78 9.60
C ILE A 101 -2.60 -22.18 10.11
N PHE A 102 -3.66 -21.62 9.52
CA PHE A 102 -5.03 -21.91 9.89
C PHE A 102 -5.37 -23.39 9.71
N GLN A 103 -4.98 -23.98 8.57
CA GLN A 103 -5.16 -25.41 8.30
C GLN A 103 -4.38 -26.28 9.29
N ALA A 104 -3.11 -25.94 9.56
CA ALA A 104 -2.27 -26.70 10.50
C ALA A 104 -2.83 -26.69 11.93
N VAL A 105 -3.27 -25.53 12.42
CA VAL A 105 -3.87 -25.40 13.76
C VAL A 105 -5.20 -26.13 13.87
N THR A 106 -6.02 -26.07 12.82
CA THR A 106 -7.32 -26.76 12.78
C THR A 106 -7.13 -28.27 12.82
N LEU A 107 -6.20 -28.83 12.04
CA LEU A 107 -5.87 -30.25 12.06
C LEU A 107 -5.31 -30.71 13.42
N MET A 108 -4.46 -29.92 14.07
CA MET A 108 -3.96 -30.23 15.42
C MET A 108 -5.07 -30.26 16.47
N ARG A 109 -6.05 -29.34 16.39
CA ARG A 109 -7.19 -29.31 17.32
C ARG A 109 -8.11 -30.53 17.17
N PHE A 110 -8.29 -31.01 15.95
CA PHE A 110 -9.06 -32.23 15.71
C PHE A 110 -8.35 -33.48 16.22
N GLN A 111 -7.02 -33.57 16.11
CA GLN A 111 -6.26 -34.69 16.66
C GLN A 111 -6.28 -34.74 18.19
N THR A 112 -6.32 -33.59 18.89
CA THR A 112 -6.44 -33.56 20.35
C THR A 112 -7.85 -33.89 20.87
N ALA A 113 -8.87 -33.80 20.02
CA ALA A 113 -10.27 -34.06 20.40
C ALA A 113 -10.69 -35.53 20.22
N THR A 114 -9.92 -36.34 19.49
CA THR A 114 -10.19 -37.78 19.28
C THR A 114 -9.55 -38.70 20.33
N PHE A 115 -8.89 -38.15 21.36
CA PHE A 115 -8.28 -38.91 22.47
C PHE A 115 -8.96 -38.71 23.83
N LEU A 116 -10.25 -38.33 23.85
CA LEU A 116 -11.13 -38.40 25.01
C LEU A 116 -12.33 -39.26 24.67
#